data_AF-A0A0C3I3D9-F1
#
_entry.id   AF-A0A0C3I3D9-F1
#
_cell.length_a   1.000
_cell.length_b   1.000
_cell.length_c   1.000
_cell.angle_alpha   90.00
_cell.angle_beta   90.00
_cell.angle_gamma   90.00
#
_symmetry.space_group_name_H-M   'P 1'
#
loop_
_entity.id
_entity.type
_entity.pdbx_description
1 polymer ?
#
loop_
_entity_poly.entity_id
_entity_poly.type
_entity_poly.pdbx_seq_one_letter_code
_entity_poly.pdbx_strand_id
1 'polypeptide(L)'
;MLDLRQTYEEAGLEFMSGELPDFLPAVLEFVSSQPRCEASAFLGEISHIVNALFVALMERGSAYAYVMGALLDLAGEEPRPLALAPEPTLDESWAEPEPFAGCSTHGQSAPEQPVTLHFVPKGTSINSGAEK
;
A
#
# COMPACT_ATOMS: atom_id res chain seq x y z
N MET A 1 -1.35 18.25 -2.84
CA MET A 1 -1.61 16.86 -3.24
C MET A 1 -2.59 16.95 -4.40
N LEU A 2 -2.20 16.47 -5.58
CA LEU A 2 -3.04 16.55 -6.79
C LEU A 2 -4.28 15.67 -6.56
N ASP A 3 -5.47 16.24 -6.69
CA ASP A 3 -6.69 15.44 -6.74
C ASP A 3 -6.88 14.98 -8.18
N LEU A 4 -6.26 13.85 -8.52
CA LEU A 4 -6.30 13.27 -9.86
C LEU A 4 -7.74 13.11 -10.34
N ARG A 5 -8.65 12.72 -9.44
CA ARG A 5 -10.04 12.51 -9.79
C ARG A 5 -10.70 13.81 -10.24
N GLN A 6 -10.48 14.90 -9.50
CA GLN A 6 -10.98 16.22 -9.90
C GLN A 6 -10.37 16.67 -11.23
N THR A 7 -9.05 16.50 -11.41
CA THR A 7 -8.36 16.88 -12.66
C THR A 7 -8.93 16.16 -13.88
N TYR A 8 -9.25 14.87 -13.74
CA TYR A 8 -9.82 14.08 -14.81
C TYR A 8 -11.27 14.45 -15.10
N GLU A 9 -12.08 14.66 -14.06
CA GLU A 9 -13.48 15.10 -14.18
C GLU A 9 -13.59 16.47 -14.88
N GLU A 10 -12.68 17.41 -14.58
CA GLU A 10 -12.61 18.73 -15.24
C GLU A 10 -12.28 18.62 -16.74
N ALA A 11 -11.55 17.59 -17.15
CA ALA A 11 -11.28 17.28 -18.55
C ALA A 11 -12.35 16.38 -19.20
N GLY A 12 -13.40 16.01 -18.46
CA GLY A 12 -14.50 15.18 -18.95
C GLY A 12 -14.20 13.67 -19.04
N LEU A 13 -13.17 13.19 -18.33
CA LEU A 13 -12.86 11.76 -18.24
C LEU A 13 -13.62 11.14 -17.06
N GLU A 14 -14.56 10.24 -17.37
CA GLU A 14 -15.36 9.51 -16.38
C GLU A 14 -14.78 8.13 -16.09
N PHE A 15 -14.63 7.78 -14.82
CA PHE A 15 -14.12 6.47 -14.39
C PHE A 15 -15.23 5.42 -14.37
N MET A 16 -14.88 4.20 -14.78
CA MET A 16 -15.74 3.05 -14.51
C MET A 16 -15.80 2.75 -13.01
N SER A 17 -16.90 2.16 -12.57
CA SER A 17 -17.08 1.79 -11.16
C SER A 17 -15.97 0.84 -10.71
N GLY A 18 -15.18 1.26 -9.71
CA GLY A 18 -14.10 0.47 -9.12
C GLY A 18 -12.71 0.74 -9.70
N GLU A 19 -12.57 1.60 -10.70
CA GLU A 19 -11.27 2.02 -11.22
C GLU A 19 -10.64 3.12 -10.34
N LEU A 20 -9.34 2.99 -10.08
CA LEU A 20 -8.60 3.95 -9.25
C LEU A 20 -7.97 5.04 -10.13
N PRO A 21 -7.94 6.30 -9.68
CA PRO A 21 -7.41 7.41 -10.47
C PRO A 21 -5.88 7.37 -10.65
N ASP A 22 -5.17 6.56 -9.86
CA ASP A 22 -3.72 6.34 -9.97
C ASP A 22 -3.36 5.14 -10.86
N PHE A 23 -4.35 4.48 -11.46
CA PHE A 23 -4.10 3.41 -12.41
C PHE A 23 -3.39 3.98 -13.65
N LEU A 24 -2.14 3.59 -13.87
CA LEU A 24 -1.28 4.16 -14.93
C LEU A 24 -1.97 4.20 -16.31
N PRO A 25 -2.71 3.18 -16.78
CA PRO A 25 -3.46 3.28 -18.03
C PRO A 25 -4.50 4.41 -18.05
N ALA A 26 -5.24 4.65 -16.97
CA ALA A 26 -6.18 5.76 -16.89
C ALA A 26 -5.47 7.12 -16.90
N VAL A 27 -4.32 7.21 -16.21
CA VAL A 27 -3.44 8.39 -16.27
C VAL A 27 -3.00 8.65 -17.73
N LEU A 28 -2.59 7.61 -18.46
CA LEU A 28 -2.13 7.73 -19.84
C LEU A 28 -3.28 8.03 -20.82
N GLU A 29 -4.49 7.53 -20.57
CA GLU A 29 -5.69 7.90 -21.30
C GLU A 29 -5.97 9.40 -21.15
N PHE A 30 -5.95 9.91 -19.90
CA PHE A 30 -6.06 11.34 -19.64
C PHE A 30 -4.97 12.15 -20.36
N VAL A 31 -3.69 11.75 -20.21
CA VAL A 31 -2.56 12.44 -20.84
C VAL A 31 -2.71 12.47 -22.37
N SER A 32 -3.25 11.40 -22.97
CA SER A 32 -3.45 11.32 -24.42
C SER A 32 -4.51 12.28 -24.97
N SER A 33 -5.44 12.75 -24.13
CA SER A 33 -6.46 13.72 -24.52
C SER A 33 -6.02 15.17 -24.34
N GLN A 34 -4.89 15.42 -23.67
CA GLN A 34 -4.37 16.76 -23.43
C GLN A 34 -3.57 17.33 -24.62
N PRO A 35 -3.47 18.66 -24.75
CA PRO A 35 -2.54 19.30 -25.67
C PRO A 35 -1.10 18.83 -25.42
N ARG A 36 -0.30 18.71 -26.49
CA ARG A 36 1.05 18.13 -26.42
C ARG A 36 1.95 18.72 -25.32
N CYS A 37 1.92 20.04 -25.13
CA CYS A 37 2.74 20.70 -24.12
C CYS A 37 2.29 20.32 -22.69
N GLU A 38 0.99 20.26 -22.47
CA GLU A 38 0.41 19.90 -21.17
C GLU A 38 0.61 18.40 -20.87
N ALA A 39 0.45 17.55 -21.89
CA ALA A 39 0.73 16.11 -21.78
C ALA A 39 2.19 15.84 -21.38
N SER A 40 3.14 16.50 -22.04
CA SER A 40 4.58 16.37 -21.74
C SER A 40 4.92 16.90 -20.35
N ALA A 41 4.34 18.05 -19.96
CA ALA A 41 4.51 18.59 -18.61
C ALA A 41 3.98 17.64 -17.53
N PHE A 42 2.78 17.08 -17.71
CA PHE A 42 2.19 16.11 -16.79
C PHE A 42 3.03 14.83 -16.69
N LEU A 43 3.51 14.30 -17.82
CA LEU A 43 4.44 13.17 -17.82
C LEU A 43 5.74 13.50 -17.09
N GLY A 44 6.23 14.74 -17.21
CA GLY A 44 7.38 15.26 -16.46
C GLY A 44 7.15 15.23 -14.95
N GLU A 45 5.96 15.59 -14.48
CA GLU A 45 5.61 15.55 -13.05
C GLU A 45 5.67 14.12 -12.48
N ILE A 46 5.18 13.13 -13.24
CA ILE A 46 5.19 11.72 -12.82
C ILE A 46 6.46 10.95 -13.23
N SER A 47 7.40 11.59 -13.92
CA SER A 47 8.59 10.97 -14.52
C SER A 47 9.41 10.15 -13.53
N HIS A 48 9.53 10.61 -12.28
CA HIS A 48 10.25 9.90 -11.23
C HIS A 48 9.64 8.52 -10.90
N ILE A 49 8.30 8.41 -10.92
CA ILE A 49 7.57 7.14 -10.72
C ILE A 49 7.79 6.23 -11.93
N VAL A 50 7.67 6.78 -13.14
CA VAL A 50 7.92 6.05 -14.39
C VAL A 50 9.36 5.55 -14.45
N ASN A 51 10.34 6.33 -13.97
CA ASN A 51 11.73 5.94 -13.89
C ASN A 51 11.97 4.80 -12.89
N ALA A 52 11.29 4.83 -11.73
CA ALA A 52 11.36 3.72 -10.79
C ALA A 52 10.80 2.42 -11.40
N LEU A 53 9.68 2.50 -12.12
CA LEU A 53 9.11 1.37 -12.86
C LEU A 53 10.06 0.88 -13.97
N PHE A 54 10.66 1.80 -14.72
CA PHE A 54 11.64 1.49 -15.76
C PHE A 54 12.79 0.66 -15.20
N VAL A 55 13.42 1.13 -14.11
CA VAL A 55 14.54 0.44 -13.47
C VAL A 55 14.12 -0.94 -12.94
N ALA A 56 12.98 -1.02 -12.24
CA ALA A 56 12.48 -2.27 -11.69
C ALA A 56 12.20 -3.32 -12.78
N LEU A 57 11.63 -2.88 -13.91
CA LEU A 57 11.34 -3.76 -15.06
C LEU A 57 12.61 -4.17 -15.80
N MET A 58 13.61 -3.30 -15.91
CA MET A 58 14.92 -3.61 -16.48
C MET A 58 15.65 -4.69 -15.67
N GLU A 59 15.68 -4.55 -14.33
CA GLU A 59 16.29 -5.55 -13.44
C GLU A 59 15.64 -6.92 -13.56
N ARG A 60 14.32 -6.95 -13.84
CA ARG A 60 13.55 -8.18 -14.05
C ARG A 60 13.61 -8.70 -15.49
N GLY A 61 14.30 -8.01 -16.41
CA GLY A 61 14.40 -8.40 -17.81
C GLY A 61 13.07 -8.32 -18.59
N SER A 62 12.15 -7.45 -18.15
CA SER A 62 10.83 -7.30 -18.77
C SER A 62 10.87 -6.36 -19.97
N ALA A 63 10.31 -6.78 -21.11
CA ALA A 63 10.19 -5.95 -22.30
C ALA A 63 9.32 -4.69 -22.08
N TYR A 64 8.46 -4.68 -21.05
CA TYR A 64 7.68 -3.49 -20.69
C TYR A 64 8.55 -2.32 -20.20
N ALA A 65 9.82 -2.57 -19.83
CA ALA A 65 10.76 -1.50 -19.53
C ALA A 65 10.87 -0.50 -20.70
N TYR A 66 10.92 -0.98 -21.94
CA TYR A 66 11.03 -0.09 -23.11
C TYR A 66 9.83 0.82 -23.29
N VAL A 67 8.63 0.40 -22.86
CA VAL A 67 7.43 1.26 -22.86
C VAL A 67 7.60 2.40 -21.86
N MET A 68 8.10 2.10 -20.66
CA MET A 68 8.39 3.13 -19.65
C MET A 68 9.49 4.09 -20.10
N GLY A 69 10.52 3.58 -20.79
CA GLY A 69 11.56 4.41 -21.41
C GLY A 69 10.99 5.38 -22.43
N ALA A 70 10.09 4.91 -23.31
CA ALA A 70 9.43 5.78 -24.29
C ALA A 70 8.55 6.87 -23.63
N LEU A 71 7.91 6.57 -22.50
CA LEU A 71 7.16 7.58 -21.74
C LEU A 71 8.08 8.66 -21.15
N LEU A 72 9.27 8.29 -20.68
CA LEU A 72 10.28 9.24 -20.21
C LEU A 72 10.78 10.13 -21.35
N ASP A 73 11.07 9.54 -22.52
CA ASP A 73 11.46 10.30 -23.71
C ASP A 73 10.36 11.30 -24.14
N LEU A 74 9.08 10.91 -24.05
CA LEU A 74 7.93 11.79 -24.32
C LEU A 74 7.79 12.91 -23.26
N ALA A 75 8.20 12.66 -22.03
CA ALA A 75 8.32 13.66 -20.97
C ALA A 75 9.52 14.61 -21.19
N GLY A 76 10.44 14.28 -22.10
CA GLY A 76 11.71 14.99 -22.26
C GLY A 76 12.73 14.66 -21.17
N GLU A 77 12.55 13.54 -20.48
CA GLU A 77 13.40 13.06 -19.39
C GLU A 77 14.22 11.85 -19.84
N GLU A 78 15.47 11.75 -19.39
CA GLU A 78 16.30 10.58 -19.66
C GLU A 78 16.20 9.57 -18.52
N PRO A 79 16.11 8.25 -18.81
CA PRO A 79 16.11 7.23 -17.77
C PRO A 79 17.37 7.31 -16.91
N ARG A 80 17.17 7.44 -15.59
CA ARG A 80 18.25 7.57 -14.62
C ARG A 80 18.39 6.28 -13.82
N PRO A 81 19.62 5.75 -13.66
CA PRO A 81 19.87 4.68 -12.70
C PRO A 81 19.35 5.05 -11.31
N LEU A 82 18.54 4.18 -10.73
CA LEU A 82 18.00 4.32 -9.39
C LEU A 82 18.33 3.05 -8.61
N ALA A 83 18.90 3.19 -7.42
CA ALA A 83 19.05 2.05 -6.53
C ALA A 83 17.70 1.76 -5.88
N LEU A 84 17.02 0.72 -6.36
CA LEU A 84 15.78 0.25 -5.74
C LEU A 84 16.14 -0.56 -4.49
N ALA A 85 15.36 -0.39 -3.42
CA ALA A 85 15.49 -1.27 -2.26
C ALA A 85 15.10 -2.69 -2.69
N PRO A 86 15.86 -3.72 -2.28
CA PRO A 86 15.46 -5.09 -2.56
C PRO A 86 14.11 -5.36 -1.88
N GLU A 87 13.14 -5.79 -2.67
CA GLU A 87 11.87 -6.29 -2.13
C GLU A 87 12.15 -7.58 -1.33
N PRO A 88 11.55 -7.73 -0.14
CA PRO A 88 11.66 -8.97 0.62
C PRO A 88 11.10 -10.12 -0.22
N THR A 89 11.65 -11.30 -0.03
CA THR A 89 11.12 -12.52 -0.65
C THR A 89 9.69 -12.79 -0.18
N LEU A 90 8.98 -13.64 -0.92
CA LEU A 90 7.63 -14.03 -0.52
C LEU A 90 7.65 -14.66 0.90
N ASP A 91 8.62 -15.53 1.18
CA ASP A 91 8.75 -16.18 2.49
C ASP A 91 9.04 -15.18 3.62
N GLU A 92 9.86 -14.15 3.37
CA GLU A 92 10.16 -13.10 4.36
C GLU A 92 8.97 -12.17 4.61
N SER A 93 8.25 -11.76 3.55
CA SER A 93 7.08 -10.88 3.66
C SER A 93 5.84 -11.58 4.22
N TRP A 94 5.77 -12.90 4.08
CA TRP A 94 4.72 -13.76 4.63
C TRP A 94 5.12 -14.41 5.95
N ALA A 95 6.30 -14.09 6.50
CA ALA A 95 6.72 -14.59 7.80
C ALA A 95 5.71 -14.15 8.86
N GLU A 96 4.96 -15.11 9.39
CA GLU A 96 4.04 -14.82 10.48
C GLU A 96 4.84 -14.35 11.70
N PRO A 97 4.41 -13.26 12.37
CA PRO A 97 5.04 -12.87 13.61
C PRO A 97 4.90 -14.00 14.64
N GLU A 98 5.92 -14.16 15.48
CA GLU A 98 5.93 -15.15 16.55
C GLU A 98 4.59 -15.15 17.32
N PRO A 99 3.91 -16.31 17.43
CA PRO A 99 2.66 -16.40 18.17
C PRO A 99 2.84 -15.84 19.57
N PHE A 100 1.96 -14.92 19.96
CA PHE A 100 1.94 -14.27 21.29
C PHE A 100 3.07 -13.28 21.60
N ALA A 101 3.93 -12.90 20.65
CA ALA A 101 5.00 -11.90 20.88
C ALA A 101 4.51 -10.45 21.07
N GLY A 102 3.22 -10.16 20.79
CA GLY A 102 2.65 -8.81 20.82
C GLY A 102 1.44 -8.64 21.75
N CYS A 103 1.12 -9.63 22.60
CA CYS A 103 -0.01 -9.55 23.52
C CYS A 103 0.46 -9.65 24.97
N SER A 104 0.84 -8.52 25.57
CA SER A 104 0.82 -8.35 27.03
C SER A 104 -0.63 -8.24 27.53
N THR A 105 -1.50 -9.17 27.10
CA THR A 105 -2.78 -9.37 27.76
C THR A 105 -2.51 -10.04 29.10
N HIS A 106 -3.32 -9.69 30.09
CA HIS A 106 -3.18 -10.00 31.52
C HIS A 106 -3.29 -11.52 31.84
N GLY A 107 -2.44 -12.35 31.23
CA GLY A 107 -2.49 -13.80 31.30
C GLY A 107 -1.32 -14.55 30.63
N GLN A 108 -0.40 -13.86 29.93
CA GLN A 108 0.82 -14.48 29.40
C GLN A 108 2.06 -13.76 29.94
N SER A 109 2.45 -14.09 31.16
CA SER A 109 3.75 -13.69 31.70
C SER A 109 4.80 -14.72 31.28
N ALA A 110 6.02 -14.26 30.98
CA ALA A 110 7.18 -15.10 30.76
C ALA A 110 7.36 -16.13 31.92
N PRO A 111 7.92 -17.32 31.67
CA PRO A 111 8.02 -18.40 32.68
C PRO A 111 8.75 -18.00 33.97
N GLU A 112 9.53 -16.92 33.94
CA GLU A 112 10.34 -16.40 35.04
C GLU A 112 9.62 -15.33 35.90
N GLN A 113 8.40 -14.90 35.55
CA GLN A 113 7.69 -13.85 36.29
C GLN A 113 6.62 -14.45 37.23
N PRO A 114 6.67 -14.13 38.53
CA PRO A 114 5.67 -14.62 39.48
C PRO A 114 4.28 -14.05 39.16
N VAL A 115 3.31 -14.94 38.94
CA VAL A 115 1.90 -14.57 38.70
C VAL A 115 1.11 -14.67 40.01
N THR A 116 0.41 -13.59 40.37
CA THR A 116 -0.48 -13.58 41.53
C THR A 116 -1.81 -14.27 41.20
N LEU A 117 -2.09 -15.40 41.85
CA LEU A 117 -3.37 -16.11 41.74
C LEU A 117 -4.34 -15.63 42.81
N HIS A 118 -5.48 -15.07 42.40
CA HIS A 118 -6.58 -14.72 43.31
C HIS A 118 -7.60 -15.84 43.38
N PHE A 119 -7.72 -16.48 44.56
CA PHE A 119 -8.75 -17.48 44.81
C PHE A 119 -10.03 -16.79 45.30
N VAL A 120 -11.11 -16.92 44.54
CA VAL A 120 -12.45 -16.53 44.99
C VAL A 120 -13.10 -17.73 45.65
N PRO A 121 -13.47 -17.67 46.95
CA PRO A 121 -14.25 -18.73 47.56
C PRO A 121 -15.61 -18.85 46.86
N LYS A 122 -15.99 -20.08 46.53
CA LYS A 122 -17.27 -20.40 45.88
C LYS A 122 -18.40 -19.89 46.79
N GLY A 123 -19.07 -18.82 46.38
CA GLY A 123 -20.12 -18.20 47.17
C GLY A 123 -21.17 -19.22 47.60
N THR A 124 -21.45 -19.28 48.91
CA THR A 124 -22.64 -19.92 49.44
C THR A 124 -23.84 -19.28 48.78
N SER A 125 -24.52 -20.01 47.89
CA SER A 125 -25.86 -19.64 47.46
C SER A 125 -26.77 -19.74 48.69
N ILE A 126 -27.00 -18.62 49.38
CA ILE A 126 -28.08 -18.52 50.36
C ILE A 126 -29.36 -18.30 49.56
N ASN A 127 -30.01 -19.41 49.21
CA ASN A 127 -31.40 -19.42 48.80
C ASN A 127 -32.22 -19.84 50.02
N SER A 128 -32.95 -18.92 50.63
CA SER A 128 -34.12 -19.26 51.44
C SER A 128 -35.03 -18.03 51.53
N GLY A 129 -36.19 -18.13 50.89
CA GLY A 129 -37.33 -17.26 51.19
C GLY A 129 -37.98 -17.63 52.52
N ALA A 130 -38.75 -16.69 53.07
CA ALA A 130 -40.04 -16.94 53.72
C ALA A 130 -40.74 -15.61 54.06
N GLU A 131 -42.01 -15.56 53.66
CA GLU A 131 -43.07 -14.63 54.05
C GLU A 131 -43.08 -14.22 55.54
N LYS A 132 -43.29 -12.91 55.80
CA LYS A 132 -44.57 -12.37 56.28
C LYS A 132 -44.60 -10.85 56.22
#